data_AF-A0A849QJU8-F1
#
_entry.id   AF-A0A849QJU8-F1
#
_cell.length_a   1.000
_cell.length_b   1.000
_cell.length_c   1.000
_cell.angle_alpha   90.00
_cell.angle_beta   90.00
_cell.angle_gamma   90.00
#
_symmetry.space_group_name_H-M   'P 1'
#
loop_
_entity.id
_entity.type
_entity.pdbx_description
1 polymer ?
#
loop_
_entity_poly.entity_id
_entity_poly.type
_entity_poly.pdbx_seq_one_letter_code
_entity_poly.pdbx_strand_id
1 'polypeptide(L)' 'NVLEDEKVAGTVHVALGDNSAFGGDVVAGIHLDGIITGPTVYLDGEPMQLPG' A
#
# COMPACT_ATOMS: atom_id res chain seq x y z
N ASN A 1 -4.07 5.79 -13.47
CA ASN A 1 -4.87 6.32 -12.34
C ASN A 1 -4.31 5.68 -11.07
N VAL A 2 -4.17 6.37 -9.93
CA VAL A 2 -3.62 5.76 -8.70
C VAL A 2 -4.40 4.49 -8.33
N LEU A 3 -5.73 4.52 -8.46
CA LEU A 3 -6.62 3.35 -8.27
C LEU A 3 -6.36 2.17 -9.23
N GLU A 4 -5.75 2.42 -10.39
CA GLU A 4 -5.33 1.37 -11.34
C GLU A 4 -3.95 0.83 -10.95
N ASP A 5 -3.03 1.68 -10.46
CA ASP A 5 -1.69 1.31 -10.02
C ASP A 5 -1.68 0.56 -8.67
N GLU A 6 -2.63 0.84 -7.78
CA GLU A 6 -2.88 0.11 -6.53
C GLU A 6 -3.22 -1.37 -6.74
N LYS A 7 -3.74 -1.71 -7.93
CA LYS A 7 -4.21 -3.05 -8.27
C LYS A 7 -3.29 -3.78 -9.24
N VAL A 8 -2.10 -3.25 -9.48
CA VAL A 8 -1.11 -3.91 -10.34
C VAL A 8 -0.56 -5.11 -9.57
N ALA A 9 -0.70 -6.30 -10.15
CA ALA A 9 -0.11 -7.51 -9.59
C ALA A 9 1.41 -7.31 -9.41
N GLY A 10 1.91 -7.64 -8.22
CA GLY A 10 3.35 -7.57 -7.95
C GLY A 10 3.84 -6.22 -7.41
N THR A 11 2.96 -5.25 -7.14
CA THR A 11 3.33 -3.99 -6.48
C THR A 11 2.91 -3.97 -5.01
N VAL A 12 3.51 -3.06 -4.24
CA VAL A 12 3.09 -2.75 -2.86
C VAL A 12 2.65 -1.30 -2.81
N HIS A 13 1.46 -1.06 -2.25
CA HIS A 13 0.95 0.27 -1.98
C HIS A 13 1.11 0.62 -0.50
N VAL A 14 1.68 1.80 -0.21
CA VAL A 14 1.76 2.38 1.14
C VAL A 14 1.19 3.79 1.09
N ALA A 15 0.30 4.12 2.02
CA ALA A 15 -0.27 5.45 2.15
C ALA A 15 0.14 6.13 3.47
N LEU A 16 0.35 7.45 3.42
CA LEU A 16 0.64 8.29 4.59
C LEU A 16 -0.44 9.35 4.77
N GLY A 17 -0.92 9.53 6.01
CA GLY A 17 -1.87 10.57 6.36
C GLY A 17 -3.17 10.03 6.95
N ASP A 18 -4.29 10.53 6.47
CA ASP A 18 -5.63 10.21 6.97
C ASP A 18 -5.99 8.75 6.72
N ASN A 19 -6.46 8.05 7.77
CA ASN A 19 -6.97 6.69 7.68
C ASN A 19 -8.43 6.57 8.16
N SER A 20 -9.12 7.69 8.37
CA SER A 20 -10.49 7.72 8.87
C SER A 20 -11.49 7.07 7.91
N ALA A 21 -11.27 7.21 6.60
CA ALA A 21 -12.06 6.55 5.56
C ALA A 21 -11.82 5.02 5.49
N PHE A 22 -10.75 4.53 6.11
CA PHE A 22 -10.36 3.11 6.16
C PHE A 22 -10.64 2.47 7.52
N GLY A 23 -11.32 3.18 8.44
CA GLY A 23 -11.71 2.68 9.76
C GLY A 23 -10.66 2.87 10.85
N GLY A 24 -9.63 3.70 10.62
CA GLY A 24 -8.71 4.13 11.67
C GLY A 24 -9.13 5.46 12.33
N ASP A 25 -8.41 5.84 13.39
CA ASP A 25 -8.71 7.03 14.20
C ASP A 25 -7.86 8.26 13.82
N VAL A 26 -6.99 8.16 12.82
CA VAL A 26 -6.10 9.24 12.39
C VAL A 26 -6.80 10.10 11.35
N VAL A 27 -7.09 11.34 11.73
CA VAL A 27 -7.63 12.38 10.85
C VAL A 27 -6.52 13.36 10.46
N ALA A 28 -6.29 13.53 9.17
CA ALA A 28 -5.27 14.44 8.65
C ALA A 28 -5.75 15.14 7.36
N GLY A 29 -5.19 16.30 7.05
CA GLY A 29 -5.54 17.04 5.82
C GLY A 29 -4.92 16.47 4.54
N ILE A 30 -4.21 15.34 4.62
CA ILE A 30 -3.49 14.71 3.51
C ILE A 30 -3.69 13.20 3.53
N HIS A 31 -3.67 12.60 2.35
CA HIS A 31 -3.51 11.17 2.11
C HIS A 31 -2.60 11.05 0.89
N LEU A 32 -1.42 10.46 1.07
CA LEU A 32 -0.40 10.37 0.03
C LEU A 32 -0.08 8.91 -0.25
N ASP A 33 -0.36 8.52 -1.49
CA ASP A 33 -0.18 7.17 -2.00
C ASP A 33 1.22 6.98 -2.62
N GLY A 34 1.88 5.88 -2.26
CA GLY A 34 3.19 5.50 -2.77
C GLY A 34 3.22 4.05 -3.25
N ILE A 35 3.58 3.85 -4.51
CA ILE A 35 3.67 2.52 -5.13
C ILE A 35 5.13 2.07 -5.23
N ILE A 36 5.41 0.86 -4.74
CA ILE A 36 6.72 0.21 -4.82
C ILE A 36 6.65 -0.87 -5.91
N THR A 37 7.56 -0.79 -6.89
CA THR A 37 7.68 -1.75 -8.00
C THR A 37 8.80 -2.75 -7.73
N GLY A 38 8.57 -4.03 -8.05
CA GLY A 38 9.50 -5.13 -7.76
C GLY A 38 9.92 -5.29 -6.30
N PRO A 39 9.02 -5.16 -5.30
CA PRO A 39 9.40 -5.28 -3.90
C PRO A 39 9.71 -6.74 -3.53
N THR A 40 10.58 -6.91 -2.53
CA THR A 40 10.66 -8.16 -1.77
C THR A 40 9.84 -7.98 -0.49
N VAL A 41 8.81 -8.80 -0.29
CA VAL A 41 7.91 -8.71 0.87
C VAL A 41 8.20 -9.84 1.83
N TYR A 42 8.26 -9.51 3.12
CA TYR A 42 8.32 -10.48 4.21
C TYR A 42 7.11 -10.28 5.11
N LEU A 43 6.44 -11.36 5.50
CA LEU A 43 5.37 -11.38 6.49
C LEU A 43 5.82 -12.24 7.67
N ASP A 44 5.84 -11.65 8.87
CA ASP A 44 6.33 -12.32 10.09
C ASP A 44 7.73 -12.93 9.97
N GLY A 45 8.58 -12.33 9.12
CA GLY A 45 9.94 -12.78 8.85
C GLY A 45 10.07 -13.80 7.71
N GLU A 46 8.97 -14.30 7.17
CA GLU A 46 8.95 -15.25 6.06
C GLU A 46 8.76 -14.55 4.70
N PRO A 47 9.53 -14.89 3.66
CA PRO A 47 9.39 -14.28 2.34
C PRO A 47 8.04 -14.64 1.72
N MET A 48 7.32 -13.63 1.26
CA MET A 48 6.04 -13.76 0.57
C MET A 48 6.24 -13.59 -0.94
N GLN A 49 5.70 -14.52 -1.73
CA GLN A 49 5.60 -14.32 -3.17
C GLN A 49 4.40 -13.47 -3.54
N LEU A 50 4.67 -12.44 -4.35
CA LEU A 50 3.64 -11.58 -4.89
C LEU A 50 3.09 -12.15 -6.20
N PRO A 51 1.80 -11.91 -6.50
CA PRO A 51 1.22 -12.30 -7.78
C PRO A 51 1.95 -11.59 -8.93
N GLY A 52 2.14 -12.31 -10.04
CA GLY A 52 2.71 -11.78 -11.28
C GLY A 52 1.65 -11.34 -12.28
#